data_AF-X1MUX9-F1
#
_entry.id   AF-X1MUX9-F1
#
_cell.length_a   1.000
_cell.length_b   1.000
_cell.length_c   1.000
_cell.angle_alpha   90.00
_cell.angle_beta   90.00
_cell.angle_gamma   90.00
#
_symmetry.space_group_name_H-M   'P 1'
#
loop_
_entity.id
_entity.type
_entity.pdbx_description
1 polymer ?
#
loop_
_entity_poly.entity_id
_entity_poly.type
_entity_poly.pdbx_seq_one_letter_code
_entity_poly.pdbx_strand_id
1 'polypeptide(L)'
;RRRLYGSREKPGKHKIILGTSQIDKVIEIDQSPIGKTPRSNPATYTGLFDVIRKLFSMTREAKIRGYKPGRFSFNVKGGRCEHCRGQGTKKIEMHFLPDVYVTCQNCKGKRYNSETLEVTYKGKNIADVLDMRIEDALDFFANFPMILRLLRTLNDVGLGYMKLGQPSTTLSGG
;
A
#
# COMPACT_ATOMS: atom_id res chain seq x y z
N ARG A 1 -34.02 -14.65 -2.92
CA ARG A 1 -33.84 -13.87 -1.66
C ARG A 1 -32.34 -13.74 -1.39
N ARG A 2 -31.86 -12.58 -0.94
CA ARG A 2 -30.47 -12.37 -0.49
C ARG A 2 -30.31 -13.08 0.85
N ARG A 3 -29.64 -14.25 0.87
CA ARG A 3 -29.51 -15.11 2.06
C ARG A 3 -28.09 -15.15 2.64
N LEU A 4 -27.10 -14.59 1.94
CA LEU A 4 -25.70 -14.60 2.33
C LEU A 4 -25.27 -13.18 2.72
N TYR A 5 -24.71 -13.03 3.92
CA TYR A 5 -23.99 -11.85 4.42
C TYR A 5 -24.61 -10.45 4.11
N GLY A 6 -25.94 -10.30 4.15
CA GLY A 6 -26.57 -9.02 3.79
C GLY A 6 -26.20 -8.50 2.39
N SER A 7 -25.82 -9.39 1.47
CA SER A 7 -25.28 -9.04 0.16
C SER A 7 -26.24 -8.15 -0.61
N ARG A 8 -25.71 -7.08 -1.22
CA ARG A 8 -26.46 -6.13 -2.06
C ARG A 8 -26.63 -6.64 -3.49
N GLU A 9 -25.87 -7.65 -3.88
CA GLU A 9 -25.96 -8.30 -5.18
C GLU A 9 -27.36 -8.92 -5.37
N LYS A 10 -27.89 -8.86 -6.59
CA LYS A 10 -29.13 -9.56 -6.94
C LYS A 10 -28.73 -10.94 -7.46
N PRO A 11 -29.20 -12.03 -6.82
CA PRO A 11 -28.91 -13.37 -7.32
C PRO A 11 -29.38 -13.53 -8.77
N GLY A 12 -28.55 -14.16 -9.61
CA GLY A 12 -28.91 -14.54 -10.98
C GLY A 12 -30.02 -15.59 -11.02
N LYS A 13 -30.44 -15.98 -12.23
CA LYS A 13 -31.49 -17.00 -12.44
C LYS A 13 -31.04 -18.35 -11.85
N HIS A 14 -31.79 -18.88 -10.89
CA HIS A 14 -31.59 -20.20 -10.29
C HIS A 14 -32.92 -20.72 -9.73
N LYS A 15 -33.04 -22.03 -9.49
CA LYS A 15 -34.23 -22.61 -8.86
C LYS A 15 -34.17 -22.48 -7.34
N ILE A 16 -33.18 -23.13 -6.71
CA ILE A 16 -32.97 -23.14 -5.25
C ILE A 16 -31.46 -23.23 -4.97
N ILE A 17 -30.99 -22.58 -3.91
CA ILE A 17 -29.64 -22.77 -3.34
C ILE A 17 -29.82 -23.27 -1.91
N LEU A 18 -29.32 -24.48 -1.63
CA LEU A 18 -29.34 -25.12 -0.31
C LEU A 18 -28.04 -24.84 0.44
N GLY A 19 -28.02 -25.00 1.77
CA GLY A 19 -26.80 -24.86 2.57
C GLY A 19 -26.31 -23.42 2.85
N THR A 20 -27.02 -22.39 2.38
CA THR A 20 -26.65 -20.97 2.63
C THR A 20 -26.55 -20.59 4.11
N SER A 21 -27.15 -21.35 5.03
CA SER A 21 -27.05 -21.15 6.47
C SER A 21 -25.73 -21.65 7.08
N GLN A 22 -24.93 -22.41 6.34
CA GLN A 22 -23.62 -22.92 6.79
C GLN A 22 -22.47 -21.98 6.41
N ILE A 23 -22.76 -20.89 5.68
CA ILE A 23 -21.76 -19.99 5.11
C ILE A 23 -22.08 -18.57 5.55
N ASP A 24 -21.18 -17.98 6.32
CA ASP A 24 -21.34 -16.61 6.79
C ASP A 24 -21.00 -15.58 5.70
N LYS A 25 -19.96 -15.83 4.89
CA LYS A 25 -19.45 -14.89 3.89
C LYS A 25 -18.84 -15.62 2.70
N VAL A 26 -19.05 -15.07 1.51
CA VAL A 26 -18.37 -15.46 0.27
C VAL A 26 -17.44 -14.32 -0.13
N ILE A 27 -16.18 -14.63 -0.43
CA ILE A 27 -15.18 -13.67 -0.91
C ILE A 27 -14.72 -14.14 -2.28
N GLU A 28 -15.01 -13.35 -3.30
CA GLU A 28 -14.45 -13.53 -4.64
C GLU A 28 -13.09 -12.84 -4.70
N ILE A 29 -12.08 -13.58 -5.17
CA ILE A 29 -10.74 -13.07 -5.43
C ILE A 29 -10.51 -13.25 -6.92
N ASP A 30 -10.41 -12.13 -7.64
CA ASP A 30 -10.20 -12.09 -9.08
C ASP A 30 -8.91 -11.33 -9.43
N GLN A 31 -8.65 -11.15 -10.72
CA GLN A 31 -7.48 -10.43 -11.23
C GLN A 31 -7.77 -8.93 -11.47
N SER A 32 -8.85 -8.39 -10.88
CA SER A 32 -9.14 -6.98 -11.01
C SER A 32 -8.06 -6.15 -10.29
N PRO A 33 -7.65 -4.98 -10.82
CA PRO A 33 -6.58 -4.21 -10.20
C PRO A 33 -6.92 -3.78 -8.77
N ILE A 34 -6.02 -4.05 -7.82
CA ILE A 34 -6.17 -3.68 -6.41
C ILE A 34 -6.22 -2.16 -6.17
N GLY A 35 -5.92 -1.35 -7.18
CA GLY A 35 -6.11 0.09 -7.15
C GLY A 35 -5.85 0.75 -8.49
N LYS A 36 -6.63 1.78 -8.81
CA LYS A 36 -6.55 2.54 -10.06
C LYS A 36 -5.58 3.72 -10.01
N THR A 37 -4.83 3.89 -8.92
CA THR A 37 -3.94 5.05 -8.73
C THR A 37 -2.58 4.61 -8.18
N PRO A 38 -1.50 5.38 -8.44
CA PRO A 38 -0.17 5.10 -7.87
C PRO A 38 -0.08 5.19 -6.34
N ARG A 39 -1.16 5.63 -5.67
CA ARG A 39 -1.26 5.68 -4.21
C ARG A 39 -1.55 4.32 -3.59
N SER A 40 -2.14 3.40 -4.35
CA SER A 40 -2.28 2.01 -3.95
C SER A 40 -0.98 1.27 -4.24
N ASN A 41 -0.59 0.40 -3.33
CA ASN A 41 0.56 -0.50 -3.42
C ASN A 41 0.37 -1.67 -2.43
N PRO A 42 1.19 -2.74 -2.49
CA PRO A 42 1.06 -3.89 -1.58
C PRO A 42 1.04 -3.52 -0.09
N ALA A 43 1.87 -2.57 0.34
CA ALA A 43 1.94 -2.16 1.74
C ALA A 43 0.66 -1.44 2.20
N THR A 44 0.06 -0.60 1.37
CA THR A 44 -1.20 0.11 1.70
C THR A 44 -2.41 -0.80 1.61
N TYR A 45 -2.45 -1.69 0.62
CA TYR A 45 -3.58 -2.59 0.41
C TYR A 45 -3.75 -3.59 1.57
N THR A 46 -2.64 -4.12 2.08
CA THR A 46 -2.63 -5.08 3.21
C THR A 46 -2.76 -4.42 4.58
N GLY A 47 -2.74 -3.08 4.67
CA GLY A 47 -2.68 -2.34 5.94
C GLY A 47 -1.31 -2.38 6.63
N LEU A 48 -0.32 -3.07 6.06
CA LEU A 48 1.05 -3.11 6.56
C LEU A 48 1.65 -1.71 6.75
N PHE A 49 1.36 -0.81 5.81
CA PHE A 49 1.92 0.54 5.81
C PHE A 49 1.50 1.35 7.04
N ASP A 50 0.32 1.11 7.60
CA ASP A 50 -0.16 1.81 8.80
C ASP A 50 0.68 1.44 10.03
N VAL A 51 1.06 0.17 10.14
CA VAL A 51 1.94 -0.32 11.20
C VAL A 51 3.34 0.28 11.04
N ILE A 52 3.86 0.33 9.82
CA ILE A 52 5.16 0.97 9.52
C ILE A 52 5.14 2.46 9.87
N ARG A 53 4.10 3.21 9.49
CA ARG A 53 3.97 4.64 9.83
C ARG A 53 3.94 4.86 11.33
N LYS A 54 3.26 3.98 12.08
CA LYS A 54 3.25 4.03 13.55
C LYS A 54 4.64 3.82 14.11
N LEU A 55 5.38 2.84 13.60
CA LEU A 55 6.78 2.59 13.99
C LEU A 55 7.67 3.81 13.72
N PHE A 56 7.61 4.42 12.53
CA PHE A 56 8.39 5.61 12.21
C PHE A 56 8.08 6.80 13.14
N SER A 57 6.82 6.98 13.55
CA SER A 57 6.45 8.01 14.52
C SER A 57 6.99 7.77 15.94
N MET A 58 7.45 6.55 16.24
CA MET A 58 8.03 6.20 17.54
C MET A 58 9.55 6.40 17.61
N THR A 59 10.21 6.72 16.49
CA THR A 59 11.64 7.05 16.44
C THR A 59 11.95 8.29 17.25
N ARG A 60 13.21 8.42 17.71
CA ARG A 60 13.62 9.54 18.57
C ARG A 60 13.48 10.88 17.83
N GLU A 61 13.91 10.92 16.58
CA GLU A 61 13.86 12.07 15.69
C GLU A 61 12.41 12.51 15.44
N ALA A 62 11.52 11.56 15.17
CA ALA A 62 10.09 11.85 15.00
C ALA A 62 9.48 12.40 16.28
N LYS A 63 9.79 11.81 17.44
CA LYS A 63 9.26 12.28 18.74
C LYS A 63 9.72 13.71 19.07
N ILE A 64 11.00 14.01 18.88
CA ILE A 64 11.54 15.37 19.11
C ILE A 64 10.84 16.40 18.21
N ARG A 65 10.57 16.05 16.96
CA ARG A 65 9.90 16.93 15.98
C ARG A 65 8.37 16.92 16.08
N GLY A 66 7.78 16.15 17.00
CA GLY A 66 6.33 16.01 17.14
C GLY A 66 5.64 15.31 15.96
N TYR A 67 6.37 14.50 15.18
CA TYR A 67 5.84 13.83 13.99
C TYR A 67 4.96 12.63 14.37
N LYS A 68 3.67 12.74 14.01
CA LYS A 68 2.67 11.68 14.16
C LYS A 68 2.67 10.74 12.93
N PRO A 69 1.99 9.57 12.98
CA PRO A 69 1.90 8.66 11.82
C PRO A 69 1.39 9.30 10.53
N GLY A 70 0.64 10.41 10.64
CA GLY A 70 0.19 11.21 9.50
C GLY A 70 1.32 11.85 8.70
N ARG A 71 2.43 12.27 9.36
CA ARG A 71 3.62 12.82 8.68
C ARG A 71 4.21 11.81 7.68
N PHE A 72 4.17 10.54 8.06
CA PHE A 72 4.71 9.42 7.30
C PHE A 72 3.75 8.87 6.24
N SER A 73 2.57 9.48 6.05
CA SER A 73 1.63 9.09 5.00
C SER A 73 1.79 9.98 3.78
N PHE A 74 2.12 9.40 2.63
CA PHE A 74 2.13 10.13 1.35
C PHE A 74 0.71 10.53 0.90
N ASN A 75 -0.35 10.04 1.56
CA ASN A 75 -1.72 10.35 1.18
C ASN A 75 -2.23 11.68 1.72
N VAL A 76 -1.69 12.16 2.84
CA VAL A 76 -2.16 13.38 3.54
C VAL A 76 -1.11 14.49 3.48
N LYS A 77 -1.56 15.74 3.60
CA LYS A 77 -0.66 16.90 3.67
C LYS A 77 0.22 16.83 4.91
N GLY A 78 1.41 17.41 4.83
CA GLY A 78 2.34 17.53 5.96
C GLY A 78 3.74 17.01 5.62
N GLY A 79 3.89 15.69 5.47
CA GLY A 79 5.20 15.09 5.15
C GLY A 79 5.37 14.65 3.70
N ARG A 80 4.28 14.54 2.93
CA ARG A 80 4.34 14.20 1.51
C ARG A 80 4.99 15.31 0.68
N CYS A 81 5.47 14.96 -0.50
CA CYS A 81 5.85 15.94 -1.52
C CYS A 81 4.59 16.61 -2.08
N GLU A 82 4.45 17.93 -1.90
CA GLU A 82 3.28 18.66 -2.39
C GLU A 82 3.28 18.84 -3.92
N HIS A 83 4.45 18.87 -4.57
CA HIS A 83 4.55 19.01 -6.04
C HIS A 83 3.90 17.86 -6.81
N CYS A 84 4.00 16.63 -6.31
CA CYS A 84 3.30 15.46 -6.87
C CYS A 84 2.13 14.98 -5.99
N ARG A 85 1.79 15.74 -4.93
CA ARG A 85 0.78 15.38 -3.92
C ARG A 85 0.98 13.95 -3.36
N GLY A 86 2.24 13.54 -3.17
CA GLY A 86 2.63 12.21 -2.67
C GLY A 86 2.57 11.05 -3.66
N GLN A 87 2.31 11.30 -4.95
CA GLN A 87 2.28 10.21 -5.95
C GLN A 87 3.67 9.70 -6.34
N GLY A 88 4.72 10.53 -6.21
CA GLY A 88 6.06 10.22 -6.71
C GLY A 88 6.20 10.39 -8.24
N THR A 89 5.09 10.37 -8.97
CA THR A 89 5.00 10.64 -10.40
C THR A 89 4.03 11.80 -10.68
N LYS A 90 4.12 12.36 -11.88
CA LYS A 90 3.12 13.26 -12.46
C LYS A 90 2.56 12.61 -13.72
N LYS A 91 1.24 12.65 -13.86
CA LYS A 91 0.52 12.22 -15.05
C LYS A 91 0.60 13.34 -16.08
N ILE A 92 1.03 13.02 -17.30
CA ILE A 92 0.98 13.89 -18.46
C ILE A 92 -0.10 13.34 -19.37
N GLU A 93 -1.15 14.14 -19.56
CA GLU A 93 -2.26 13.78 -20.45
C GLU A 93 -1.88 14.07 -21.88
N MET A 94 -2.11 13.09 -22.75
CA MET A 94 -1.80 13.16 -24.18
C MET A 94 -3.11 13.03 -24.96
N HIS A 95 -3.30 13.86 -25.98
CA HIS A 95 -4.58 13.91 -26.71
C HIS A 95 -4.92 12.62 -27.49
N PHE A 96 -3.91 11.86 -27.92
CA PHE A 96 -4.07 10.70 -28.80
C PHE A 96 -3.31 9.46 -28.35
N LEU A 97 -2.56 9.56 -27.26
CA LEU A 97 -1.74 8.47 -26.73
C LEU A 97 -2.14 8.17 -25.29
N PRO A 98 -1.85 6.95 -24.79
CA PRO A 98 -2.01 6.65 -23.38
C PRO A 98 -1.25 7.67 -22.51
N ASP A 99 -1.85 8.00 -21.37
CA ASP A 99 -1.25 8.92 -20.40
C ASP A 99 0.12 8.42 -19.94
N VAL A 100 1.10 9.33 -19.90
CA VAL A 100 2.47 9.00 -19.50
C VAL A 100 2.70 9.44 -18.05
N TYR A 101 3.34 8.59 -17.26
CA TYR A 101 3.74 8.91 -15.89
C TYR A 101 5.23 9.25 -15.85
N VAL A 102 5.54 10.49 -15.49
CA VAL A 102 6.92 10.96 -15.35
C VAL A 102 7.29 11.09 -13.88
N THR A 103 8.48 10.64 -13.50
CA THR A 103 8.99 10.79 -12.14
C THR A 103 9.01 12.25 -11.71
N CYS A 104 8.49 12.54 -10.51
CA CYS A 104 8.49 13.88 -9.97
C CYS A 104 9.93 14.37 -9.74
N GLN A 105 10.32 15.45 -10.39
CA GLN A 105 11.68 16.01 -10.28
C GLN A 105 12.01 16.52 -8.87
N ASN A 106 11.03 17.02 -8.12
CA ASN A 106 11.25 17.56 -6.77
C ASN A 106 11.59 16.50 -5.73
N CYS A 107 10.82 15.39 -5.70
CA CYS A 107 11.08 14.30 -4.73
C CYS A 107 11.84 13.12 -5.33
N LYS A 108 12.14 13.15 -6.64
CA LYS A 108 12.82 12.07 -7.38
C LYS A 108 12.14 10.70 -7.15
N GLY A 109 10.81 10.68 -7.14
CA GLY A 109 10.02 9.46 -6.90
C GLY A 109 9.82 9.09 -5.43
N LYS A 110 10.52 9.72 -4.47
CA LYS A 110 10.48 9.35 -3.04
C LYS A 110 9.16 9.66 -2.33
N ARG A 111 8.24 10.42 -2.95
CA ARG A 111 6.89 10.77 -2.42
C ARG A 111 6.84 11.68 -1.19
N TYR A 112 7.96 11.98 -0.53
CA TYR A 112 8.06 12.80 0.68
C TYR A 112 8.87 14.07 0.48
N ASN A 113 8.72 15.03 1.41
CA ASN A 113 9.64 16.16 1.55
C ASN A 113 10.93 15.77 2.29
N SER A 114 11.96 16.61 2.17
CA SER A 114 13.28 16.40 2.78
C SER A 114 13.21 16.16 4.27
N GLU A 115 12.41 16.95 5.00
CA GLU A 115 12.37 16.90 6.46
C GLU A 115 11.78 15.58 6.97
N THR A 116 10.88 14.96 6.20
CA THR A 116 10.34 13.63 6.53
C THR A 116 11.33 12.52 6.23
N LEU A 117 12.16 12.69 5.19
CA LEU A 117 13.18 11.70 4.80
C LEU A 117 14.41 11.69 5.71
N GLU A 118 14.59 12.72 6.55
CA GLU A 118 15.63 12.74 7.58
C GLU A 118 15.33 11.77 8.74
N VAL A 119 14.07 11.38 8.94
CA VAL A 119 13.72 10.39 9.96
C VAL A 119 14.03 9.00 9.44
N THR A 120 14.90 8.30 10.15
CA THR A 120 15.33 6.96 9.79
C THR A 120 15.00 5.94 10.87
N TYR A 121 14.81 4.70 10.45
CA TYR A 121 14.75 3.52 11.31
C TYR A 121 15.80 2.53 10.80
N LYS A 122 16.71 2.07 11.66
CA LYS A 122 17.86 1.23 11.26
C LYS A 122 18.61 1.79 10.02
N GLY A 123 18.82 3.11 9.99
CA GLY A 123 19.52 3.79 8.89
C GLY A 123 18.74 3.93 7.58
N LYS A 124 17.46 3.55 7.53
CA LYS A 124 16.59 3.65 6.34
C LYS A 124 15.45 4.62 6.61
N ASN A 125 15.23 5.56 5.70
CA ASN A 125 14.05 6.44 5.77
C ASN A 125 12.80 5.70 5.24
N ILE A 126 11.63 6.32 5.36
CA ILE A 126 10.38 5.67 4.96
C ILE A 126 10.26 5.41 3.45
N ALA A 127 10.88 6.23 2.60
CA ALA A 127 10.92 5.98 1.17
C ALA A 127 11.83 4.78 0.85
N ASP A 128 12.94 4.63 1.56
CA ASP A 128 13.82 3.47 1.40
C ASP A 128 13.10 2.18 1.82
N VAL A 129 12.31 2.21 2.90
CA VAL A 129 11.48 1.07 3.33
C VAL A 129 10.43 0.72 2.27
N LEU A 130 9.78 1.70 1.66
CA LEU A 130 8.86 1.45 0.55
C LEU A 130 9.56 0.91 -0.71
N ASP A 131 10.87 1.12 -0.86
CA ASP A 131 11.64 0.62 -2.00
C ASP A 131 12.23 -0.79 -1.77
N MET A 132 12.13 -1.34 -0.55
CA MET A 132 12.55 -2.70 -0.24
C MET A 132 11.65 -3.74 -0.90
N ARG A 133 12.25 -4.87 -1.28
CA ARG A 133 11.49 -6.07 -1.61
C ARG A 133 10.81 -6.64 -0.36
N ILE A 134 9.71 -7.35 -0.56
CA ILE A 134 8.97 -7.98 0.54
C ILE A 134 9.85 -9.01 1.27
N GLU A 135 10.67 -9.76 0.53
CA GLU A 135 11.64 -10.70 1.10
C GLU A 135 12.66 -10.00 2.01
N ASP A 136 13.29 -8.91 1.56
CA ASP A 136 14.25 -8.13 2.36
C ASP A 136 13.61 -7.49 3.60
N ALA A 137 12.34 -7.12 3.48
CA ALA A 137 11.59 -6.50 4.56
C ALA A 137 11.32 -7.48 5.72
N LEU A 138 11.29 -8.80 5.47
CA LEU A 138 11.13 -9.81 6.53
C LEU A 138 12.29 -9.72 7.53
N ASP A 139 13.52 -9.68 7.02
CA ASP A 139 14.71 -9.59 7.86
C ASP A 139 14.82 -8.22 8.53
N PHE A 140 14.52 -7.15 7.78
CA PHE A 140 14.56 -5.79 8.30
C PHE A 140 13.61 -5.59 9.50
N PHE A 141 12.42 -6.20 9.45
CA PHE A 141 11.40 -6.12 10.50
C PHE A 141 11.32 -7.37 11.38
N ALA A 142 12.37 -8.19 11.47
CA ALA A 142 12.40 -9.44 12.25
C ALA A 142 11.91 -9.30 13.71
N ASN A 143 12.08 -8.13 14.34
CA ASN A 143 11.69 -7.86 15.72
C ASN A 143 10.24 -7.32 15.87
N PHE A 144 9.44 -7.29 14.80
CA PHE A 144 8.07 -6.77 14.79
C PHE A 144 7.07 -7.84 14.34
N PRO A 145 6.54 -8.65 15.28
CA PRO A 145 5.65 -9.79 14.95
C PRO A 145 4.45 -9.42 14.09
N MET A 146 3.84 -8.24 14.33
CA MET A 146 2.69 -7.78 13.57
C MET A 146 3.04 -7.46 12.10
N ILE A 147 4.21 -6.88 11.86
CA ILE A 147 4.72 -6.59 10.52
C ILE A 147 5.10 -7.90 9.81
N LEU A 148 5.84 -8.78 10.51
CA LEU A 148 6.23 -10.08 9.99
C LEU A 148 5.05 -10.92 9.54
N ARG A 149 3.95 -10.94 10.30
CA ARG A 149 2.76 -11.71 9.91
C ARG A 149 2.23 -11.28 8.54
N LEU A 150 2.14 -9.98 8.28
CA LEU A 150 1.66 -9.44 7.01
C LEU A 150 2.66 -9.65 5.87
N LEU A 151 3.96 -9.48 6.15
CA LEU A 151 5.00 -9.75 5.16
C LEU A 151 5.07 -11.22 4.77
N ARG A 152 4.97 -12.14 5.74
CA ARG A 152 4.93 -13.58 5.49
C ARG A 152 3.75 -13.96 4.62
N THR A 153 2.56 -13.43 4.89
CA THR A 153 1.40 -13.71 4.01
C THR A 153 1.63 -13.29 2.56
N LEU A 154 2.33 -12.18 2.32
CA LEU A 154 2.70 -11.75 0.96
C LEU A 154 3.81 -12.62 0.35
N ASN A 155 4.77 -13.04 1.16
CA ASN A 155 5.88 -13.87 0.71
C ASN A 155 5.42 -15.31 0.38
N ASP A 156 4.55 -15.88 1.20
CA ASP A 156 4.05 -17.25 1.07
C ASP A 156 3.19 -17.44 -0.18
N VAL A 157 2.54 -16.38 -0.67
CA VAL A 157 1.83 -16.37 -1.96
C VAL A 157 2.74 -16.08 -3.16
N GLY A 158 4.06 -15.97 -2.94
CA GLY A 158 5.06 -15.82 -3.99
C GLY A 158 5.43 -14.38 -4.36
N LEU A 159 4.96 -13.36 -3.63
CA LEU A 159 5.21 -11.95 -3.96
C LEU A 159 6.50 -11.39 -3.33
N GLY A 160 7.39 -12.24 -2.81
CA GLY A 160 8.62 -11.84 -2.11
C GLY A 160 9.51 -10.87 -2.91
N TYR A 161 9.57 -11.05 -4.23
CA TYR A 161 10.39 -10.25 -5.14
C TYR A 161 9.87 -8.82 -5.36
N MET A 162 8.59 -8.55 -5.03
CA MET A 162 7.97 -7.26 -5.29
C MET A 162 8.36 -6.22 -4.24
N LYS A 163 8.39 -4.95 -4.65
CA LYS A 163 8.64 -3.84 -3.72
C LYS A 163 7.38 -3.50 -2.91
N LEU A 164 7.56 -3.18 -1.63
CA LEU A 164 6.47 -2.77 -0.74
C LEU A 164 5.64 -1.59 -1.28
N GLY A 165 6.34 -0.62 -1.89
CA GLY A 165 5.77 0.61 -2.44
C GLY A 165 5.44 0.55 -3.93
N GLN A 166 5.56 -0.63 -4.58
CA GLN A 166 5.32 -0.78 -6.02
C GLN A 166 3.89 -0.30 -6.37
N PRO A 167 3.74 0.70 -7.27
CA PRO A 167 2.42 1.21 -7.62
C PRO A 167 1.49 0.11 -8.14
N SER A 168 0.24 0.08 -7.67
CA SER A 168 -0.75 -0.92 -8.13
C SER A 168 -1.03 -0.85 -9.64
N THR A 169 -0.83 0.32 -10.26
CA THR A 169 -1.01 0.52 -11.70
C THR A 169 0.06 -0.19 -12.55
N THR A 170 1.14 -0.67 -11.94
CA THR A 170 2.22 -1.40 -12.61
C THR A 170 2.24 -2.88 -12.25
N LEU A 171 1.20 -3.38 -11.57
CA LEU A 171 1.09 -4.78 -11.20
C LEU A 171 0.40 -5.56 -12.32
N SER A 172 0.80 -6.81 -12.50
CA SER A 172 0.04 -7.79 -13.27
C SER A 172 -1.31 -8.06 -12.61
N GLY A 173 -2.24 -8.66 -13.35
CA GLY A 173 -3.51 -9.12 -12.78
C GLY A 173 -3.36 -10.34 -11.86
N GLY A 174 -2.33 -11.18 -12.10
CA GLY A 174 -2.01 -12.34 -11.26
C GLY A 174 -1.31 -11.98 -9.97
#